data_AF-A0A168NJM1-F1
#
_entry.id   AF-A0A168NJM1-F1
#
_cell.length_a   1.000
_cell.length_b   1.000
_cell.length_c   1.000
_cell.angle_alpha   90.00
_cell.angle_beta   90.00
_cell.angle_gamma   90.00
#
_symmetry.space_group_name_H-M   'P 1'
#
loop_
_entity.id
_entity.type
_entity.pdbx_description
1 polymer ?
#
loop_
_entity_poly.entity_id
_entity_poly.type
_entity_poly.pdbx_seq_one_letter_code
_entity_poly.pdbx_strand_id
1 'polypeptide(L)'
;MCGSILLFVIGVAWLLILPYDGYNKRTYISENALLPGQANLDYGFNDIRTAEDYRDKLMDIQDKDSETRAKFIHQEFRRTGFVSTIQHFEVKGREPKKVDNTNGIASLLSLAKLFKRNVYWAKDVILLVTDEGTLGTQAWLDAYHGTTDEFGSVVMPRSGAVQGVVNLDFPGIQDYETMGIFFEGVNGQLPNLDLINTIVAVATRTHPPIRITLHDTVKHPFEHHAYGNYLGSLNHMLQSMKYLVLGHPSSDSGLYLRYTIDAVTIHGIVGSEHLGQLYGFNRIGRLVESTFRSLNNLLEHFHQSFFFYLLPQPARYVSISQYMPPVILFACALIFQSLALYYLGTQPIEPEKTDVSTAYSLGKRHTLFAFTVLTITHVAGIVIFNLMQPSFGWKYLSQLTEAEVT
;
A
#
# COMPACT_ATOMS: atom_id res chain seq x y z
N MET A 1 -23.93 27.52 -19.11
CA MET A 1 -24.32 26.09 -18.97
C MET A 1 -23.65 25.18 -19.99
N CYS A 2 -23.60 25.50 -21.30
CA CYS A 2 -22.97 24.59 -22.28
C CYS A 2 -21.46 24.34 -22.02
N GLY A 3 -20.71 25.36 -21.59
CA GLY A 3 -19.28 25.22 -21.30
C GLY A 3 -18.95 24.31 -20.11
N SER A 4 -19.73 24.36 -19.03
CA SER A 4 -19.52 23.48 -17.87
C SER A 4 -19.82 22.01 -18.19
N ILE A 5 -20.89 21.75 -18.95
CA ILE A 5 -21.23 20.40 -19.42
C ILE A 5 -20.13 19.85 -20.33
N LEU A 6 -19.60 20.67 -21.25
CA LEU A 6 -18.51 20.25 -22.13
C LEU A 6 -17.26 19.84 -21.35
N LEU A 7 -16.81 20.65 -20.38
CA LEU A 7 -15.65 20.32 -19.54
C LEU A 7 -15.87 19.04 -18.73
N PHE A 8 -17.09 18.83 -18.22
CA PHE A 8 -17.46 17.61 -17.52
C PHE A 8 -17.37 16.38 -18.44
N VAL A 9 -17.94 16.45 -19.65
CA VAL A 9 -17.88 15.34 -20.62
C VAL A 9 -16.43 15.04 -21.04
N ILE A 10 -15.61 16.07 -21.26
CA ILE A 10 -14.18 15.89 -21.57
C ILE A 10 -13.45 15.22 -20.39
N GLY A 11 -13.74 15.64 -19.15
CA GLY A 11 -13.18 15.04 -17.95
C GLY A 11 -13.54 13.55 -17.82
N VAL A 12 -14.80 13.18 -18.06
CA VAL A 12 -15.25 11.78 -18.06
C VAL A 12 -14.55 10.97 -19.16
N ALA A 13 -14.52 11.50 -20.39
CA ALA A 13 -13.87 10.83 -21.51
C ALA A 13 -12.38 10.59 -21.24
N TRP A 14 -11.70 11.55 -20.61
CA TRP A 14 -10.29 11.42 -20.23
C TRP A 14 -10.09 10.32 -19.18
N LEU A 15 -10.92 10.26 -18.13
CA LEU A 15 -10.82 9.18 -17.14
C LEU A 15 -10.98 7.78 -17.77
N LEU A 16 -11.90 7.65 -18.74
CA LEU A 16 -12.11 6.41 -19.48
C LEU A 16 -10.95 6.06 -20.43
N ILE A 17 -10.03 6.99 -20.70
CA ILE A 17 -8.83 6.71 -21.49
C ILE A 17 -7.70 6.16 -20.59
N LEU A 18 -7.69 6.44 -19.29
CA LEU A 18 -6.58 6.05 -18.39
C LEU A 18 -6.24 4.55 -18.39
N PRO A 19 -7.21 3.61 -18.41
CA PRO A 19 -6.90 2.18 -18.43
C PRO A 19 -6.36 1.68 -19.78
N TYR A 20 -6.37 2.51 -20.83
CA TYR A 20 -5.88 2.12 -22.15
C TYR A 20 -4.36 2.02 -22.17
N ASP A 21 -3.85 0.88 -22.66
CA ASP A 21 -2.42 0.55 -22.70
C ASP A 21 -1.55 1.51 -23.54
N GLY A 22 -2.16 2.25 -24.47
CA GLY A 22 -1.45 3.29 -25.23
C GLY A 22 -1.27 4.59 -24.44
N TYR A 23 -2.04 4.79 -23.36
CA TYR A 23 -2.00 6.00 -22.54
C TYR A 23 -1.25 5.78 -21.21
N ASN A 24 -1.40 4.61 -20.59
CA ASN A 24 -0.63 4.26 -19.41
C ASN A 24 0.85 3.98 -19.78
N LYS A 25 1.77 4.30 -18.88
CA LYS A 25 3.22 4.16 -19.12
C LYS A 25 3.71 2.81 -18.61
N ARG A 26 4.68 2.21 -19.30
CA ARG A 26 5.43 1.08 -18.74
C ARG A 26 6.32 1.56 -17.61
N THR A 27 6.44 0.75 -16.57
CA THR A 27 7.35 1.04 -15.47
C THR A 27 8.80 1.01 -15.97
N TYR A 28 9.60 1.96 -15.49
CA TYR A 28 11.01 2.08 -15.82
C TYR A 28 11.80 1.90 -14.53
N ILE A 29 12.92 1.19 -14.61
CA ILE A 29 13.85 1.00 -13.52
C ILE A 29 15.21 1.40 -14.04
N SER A 30 15.94 2.21 -13.27
CA SER A 30 17.35 2.48 -13.58
C SER A 30 18.15 1.20 -13.39
N GLU A 31 18.39 0.47 -14.50
CA GLU A 31 19.18 -0.76 -14.47
C GLU A 31 20.57 -0.52 -13.90
N ASN A 32 21.15 0.65 -14.14
CA ASN A 32 22.49 1.01 -13.64
C ASN A 32 22.54 1.28 -12.12
N ALA A 33 21.43 1.69 -11.51
CA ALA A 33 21.39 2.01 -10.08
C ALA A 33 20.91 0.83 -9.24
N LEU A 34 19.91 0.07 -9.73
CA LEU A 34 19.24 -0.99 -8.99
C LEU A 34 19.69 -2.40 -9.40
N LEU A 35 20.19 -2.58 -10.63
CA LEU A 35 20.65 -3.87 -11.18
C LEU A 35 19.68 -5.05 -10.86
N PRO A 36 18.35 -4.89 -11.05
CA PRO A 36 17.36 -5.84 -10.53
C PRO A 36 17.53 -7.22 -11.16
N GLY A 37 17.74 -8.26 -10.35
CA GLY A 37 17.89 -9.63 -10.86
C GLY A 37 19.13 -9.89 -11.71
N GLN A 38 20.15 -9.01 -11.67
CA GLN A 38 21.41 -9.22 -12.40
C GLN A 38 22.49 -9.91 -11.57
N ALA A 39 22.30 -10.01 -10.25
CA ALA A 39 23.26 -10.60 -9.34
C ALA A 39 23.11 -12.13 -9.26
N ASN A 40 24.25 -12.84 -9.22
CA ASN A 40 24.26 -14.29 -8.94
C ASN A 40 23.79 -14.53 -7.51
N LEU A 41 22.69 -15.25 -7.36
CA LEU A 41 22.05 -15.50 -6.06
C LEU A 41 22.71 -16.67 -5.34
N ASP A 42 22.88 -16.52 -4.03
CA ASP A 42 23.48 -17.53 -3.15
C ASP A 42 22.44 -18.40 -2.45
N TYR A 43 21.16 -17.98 -2.43
CA TYR A 43 20.07 -18.74 -1.83
C TYR A 43 19.86 -20.05 -2.61
N GLY A 44 20.21 -21.16 -1.97
CA GLY A 44 20.28 -22.47 -2.62
C GLY A 44 19.57 -23.58 -1.84
N PHE A 45 19.90 -24.83 -2.20
CA PHE A 45 19.28 -26.04 -1.64
C PHE A 45 19.36 -26.12 -0.11
N ASN A 46 20.51 -25.76 0.46
CA ASN A 46 20.71 -25.80 1.91
C ASN A 46 19.83 -24.78 2.65
N ASP A 47 19.60 -23.62 2.04
CA ASP A 47 18.78 -22.55 2.61
C ASP A 47 17.29 -22.91 2.50
N ILE A 48 16.89 -23.60 1.42
CA ILE A 48 15.53 -24.18 1.28
C ILE A 48 15.26 -25.20 2.40
N ARG A 49 16.16 -26.17 2.58
CA ARG A 49 16.01 -27.18 3.64
C ARG A 49 15.99 -26.56 5.03
N THR A 50 16.74 -25.47 5.22
CA THR A 50 16.73 -24.71 6.47
C THR A 50 15.36 -24.04 6.69
N ALA A 51 14.75 -23.47 5.65
CA ALA A 51 13.42 -22.88 5.75
C ALA A 51 12.36 -23.95 6.08
N GLU A 52 12.44 -25.13 5.45
CA GLU A 52 11.55 -26.26 5.76
C GLU A 52 11.67 -26.73 7.22
N ASP A 53 12.91 -26.90 7.73
CA ASP A 53 13.16 -27.25 9.14
C ASP A 53 12.62 -26.18 10.10
N TYR A 54 12.74 -24.89 9.75
CA TYR A 54 12.14 -23.82 10.55
C TYR A 54 10.62 -23.83 10.51
N ARG A 55 10.01 -24.08 9.34
CA ARG A 55 8.55 -24.22 9.22
C ARG A 55 8.03 -25.30 10.18
N ASP A 56 8.66 -26.48 10.16
CA ASP A 56 8.24 -27.61 11.00
C ASP A 56 8.36 -27.26 12.50
N LYS A 57 9.46 -26.60 12.91
CA LYS A 57 9.64 -26.12 14.29
C LYS A 57 8.66 -25.02 14.69
N LEU A 58 8.28 -24.16 13.75
CA LEU A 58 7.31 -23.08 13.99
C LEU A 58 5.91 -23.65 14.21
N MET A 59 5.54 -24.71 13.49
CA MET A 59 4.27 -25.41 13.70
C MET A 59 4.15 -25.94 15.13
N ASP A 60 5.22 -26.51 15.69
CA ASP A 60 5.25 -27.04 17.07
C ASP A 60 5.04 -25.96 18.16
N ILE A 61 5.23 -24.69 17.82
CA ILE A 61 5.10 -23.56 18.76
C ILE A 61 3.96 -22.60 18.41
N GLN A 62 3.26 -22.81 17.29
CA GLN A 62 2.25 -21.88 16.79
C GLN A 62 1.08 -21.69 17.77
N ASP A 63 0.76 -22.72 18.55
CA ASP A 63 -0.31 -22.71 19.57
C ASP A 63 0.17 -22.28 20.97
N LYS A 64 1.46 -22.03 21.16
CA LYS A 64 2.01 -21.55 22.43
C LYS A 64 1.74 -20.06 22.59
N ASP A 65 1.89 -19.56 23.81
CA ASP A 65 1.74 -18.13 24.12
C ASP A 65 2.77 -17.26 23.37
N SER A 66 2.47 -15.97 23.25
CA SER A 66 3.29 -14.97 22.55
C SER A 66 4.73 -14.94 23.04
N GLU A 67 4.92 -14.97 24.37
CA GLU A 67 6.23 -14.89 25.00
C GLU A 67 7.08 -16.12 24.66
N THR A 68 6.49 -17.32 24.66
CA THR A 68 7.17 -18.54 24.24
C THR A 68 7.57 -18.49 22.77
N ARG A 69 6.69 -18.01 21.87
CA ARG A 69 7.01 -17.85 20.45
C ARG A 69 8.14 -16.84 20.23
N ALA A 70 8.06 -15.68 20.87
CA ALA A 70 9.07 -14.62 20.79
C ALA A 70 10.44 -15.11 21.30
N LYS A 71 10.47 -15.86 22.42
CA LYS A 71 11.70 -16.47 22.95
C LYS A 71 12.35 -17.45 21.98
N PHE A 72 11.55 -18.28 21.31
CA PHE A 72 12.09 -19.20 20.30
C PHE A 72 12.77 -18.43 19.16
N ILE A 73 12.09 -17.44 18.57
CA ILE A 73 12.64 -16.62 17.48
C ILE A 73 13.90 -15.87 17.93
N HIS A 74 13.87 -15.29 19.14
CA HIS A 74 15.02 -14.62 19.74
C HIS A 74 16.23 -15.55 19.86
N GLN A 75 16.04 -16.78 20.34
CA GLN A 75 17.11 -17.77 20.47
C GLN A 75 17.67 -18.17 19.10
N GLU A 76 16.83 -18.33 18.08
CA GLU A 76 17.28 -18.65 16.72
C GLU A 76 18.07 -17.50 16.09
N PHE A 77 17.66 -16.24 16.27
CA PHE A 77 18.47 -15.11 15.84
C PHE A 77 19.81 -15.03 16.58
N ARG A 78 19.85 -15.33 17.89
CA ARG A 78 21.12 -15.39 18.64
C ARG A 78 22.02 -16.51 18.16
N ARG A 79 21.48 -17.71 17.90
CA ARG A 79 22.22 -18.87 17.36
C ARG A 79 22.82 -18.59 15.99
N THR A 80 22.14 -17.81 15.16
CA THR A 80 22.64 -17.39 13.84
C THR A 80 23.64 -16.23 13.90
N GLY A 81 23.88 -15.65 15.08
CA GLY A 81 24.88 -14.60 15.30
C GLY A 81 24.35 -13.17 15.10
N PHE A 82 23.03 -12.96 15.15
CA PHE A 82 22.42 -11.63 15.22
C PHE A 82 22.38 -11.13 16.66
N VAL A 83 22.44 -9.81 16.82
CA VAL A 83 22.02 -9.16 18.07
C VAL A 83 20.50 -9.08 18.05
N SER A 84 19.85 -9.81 18.95
CA SER A 84 18.39 -9.85 19.05
C SER A 84 17.94 -9.32 20.41
N THR A 85 16.80 -8.63 20.41
CA THR A 85 16.11 -8.06 21.57
C THR A 85 14.62 -8.38 21.43
N ILE A 86 13.93 -8.57 22.55
CA ILE A 86 12.45 -8.71 22.60
C ILE A 86 11.90 -7.39 23.14
N GLN A 87 10.90 -6.85 22.46
CA GLN A 87 10.15 -5.68 22.92
C GLN A 87 8.78 -6.14 23.40
N HIS A 88 8.46 -5.81 24.65
CA HIS A 88 7.14 -6.03 25.21
C HIS A 88 6.28 -4.79 24.96
N PHE A 89 5.03 -5.01 24.56
CA PHE A 89 4.03 -3.97 24.37
C PHE A 89 2.67 -4.48 24.85
N GLU A 90 1.80 -3.56 25.25
CA GLU A 90 0.44 -3.88 25.72
C GLU A 90 -0.57 -3.14 24.86
N VAL A 91 -1.57 -3.88 24.35
CA VAL A 91 -2.67 -3.31 23.57
C VAL A 91 -3.92 -3.28 24.45
N LYS A 92 -4.43 -2.08 24.73
CA LYS A 92 -5.65 -1.93 25.53
C LYS A 92 -6.88 -2.24 24.67
N GLY A 93 -7.73 -3.15 25.16
CA GLY A 93 -9.11 -3.32 24.67
C GLY A 93 -9.29 -4.15 23.41
N ARG A 94 -8.36 -5.06 23.09
CA ARG A 94 -8.50 -5.98 21.94
C ARG A 94 -7.98 -7.37 22.29
N GLU A 95 -8.71 -8.40 21.87
CA GLU A 95 -8.19 -9.76 21.95
C GLU A 95 -7.14 -10.01 20.85
N PRO A 96 -6.06 -10.76 21.15
CA PRO A 96 -5.02 -11.07 20.18
C PRO A 96 -5.60 -11.82 18.98
N LYS A 97 -5.45 -11.25 17.77
CA LYS A 97 -5.80 -11.96 16.55
C LYS A 97 -4.62 -12.83 16.13
N LYS A 98 -4.79 -14.15 16.14
CA LYS A 98 -3.80 -15.09 15.61
C LYS A 98 -3.73 -14.92 14.08
N VAL A 99 -2.61 -14.41 13.60
CA VAL A 99 -2.27 -14.35 12.16
C VAL A 99 -1.23 -15.43 11.89
N ASP A 100 -1.54 -16.33 10.96
CA ASP A 100 -0.60 -17.38 10.56
C ASP A 100 0.27 -16.90 9.40
N ASN A 101 1.57 -16.76 9.66
CA ASN A 101 2.59 -16.41 8.67
C ASN A 101 3.81 -17.35 8.80
N THR A 102 3.54 -18.65 8.96
CA THR A 102 4.57 -19.67 9.25
C THR A 102 5.66 -19.70 8.17
N ASN A 103 5.29 -19.76 6.89
CA ASN A 103 6.26 -19.76 5.79
C ASN A 103 7.01 -18.43 5.66
N GLY A 104 6.39 -17.28 5.99
CA GLY A 104 7.06 -15.99 5.98
C GLY A 104 8.17 -15.91 7.02
N ILE A 105 7.88 -16.33 8.27
CA ILE A 105 8.86 -16.38 9.36
C ILE A 105 9.95 -17.42 9.08
N ALA A 106 9.58 -18.60 8.55
CA ALA A 106 10.55 -19.63 8.17
C ALA A 106 11.53 -19.13 7.09
N SER A 107 11.02 -18.43 6.07
CA SER A 107 11.83 -17.80 5.03
C SER A 107 12.76 -16.75 5.62
N LEU A 108 12.26 -15.90 6.53
CA LEU A 108 13.05 -14.88 7.21
C LEU A 108 14.21 -15.48 8.02
N LEU A 109 13.97 -16.54 8.79
CA LEU A 109 14.99 -17.22 9.59
C LEU A 109 16.06 -17.90 8.71
N SER A 110 15.65 -18.46 7.56
CA SER A 110 16.60 -19.00 6.58
C SER A 110 17.44 -17.89 5.93
N LEU A 111 16.80 -16.81 5.49
CA LEU A 111 17.47 -15.63 4.93
C LEU A 111 18.40 -14.95 5.94
N ALA A 112 18.08 -14.98 7.24
CA ALA A 112 18.98 -14.49 8.29
C ALA A 112 20.34 -15.21 8.23
N LYS A 113 20.34 -16.54 8.08
CA LYS A 113 21.58 -17.31 7.92
C LYS A 113 22.32 -16.93 6.66
N LEU A 114 21.62 -16.74 5.55
CA LEU A 114 22.21 -16.27 4.29
C LEU A 114 22.89 -14.90 4.48
N PHE A 115 22.17 -13.95 5.07
CA PHE A 115 22.66 -12.59 5.27
C PHE A 115 23.87 -12.54 6.20
N LYS A 116 23.92 -13.40 7.22
CA LYS A 116 25.10 -13.50 8.09
C LYS A 116 26.29 -14.19 7.41
N ARG A 117 26.03 -15.20 6.58
CA ARG A 117 27.06 -15.95 5.83
C ARG A 117 27.77 -15.05 4.81
N ASN A 118 27.04 -14.12 4.21
CA ASN A 118 27.52 -13.29 3.11
C ASN A 118 27.98 -11.89 3.59
N VAL A 119 29.06 -11.36 3.01
CA VAL A 119 29.72 -10.12 3.51
C VAL A 119 29.52 -8.91 2.58
N TYR A 120 28.74 -9.03 1.51
CA TYR A 120 28.56 -7.95 0.52
C TYR A 120 27.48 -6.91 0.88
N TRP A 121 26.98 -6.93 2.12
CA TRP A 121 26.00 -5.95 2.60
C TRP A 121 26.72 -4.65 2.96
N ALA A 122 26.39 -3.58 2.24
CA ALA A 122 26.90 -2.24 2.50
C ALA A 122 26.09 -1.51 3.59
N LYS A 123 24.96 -2.08 4.00
CA LYS A 123 23.99 -1.48 4.93
C LYS A 123 23.68 -2.43 6.07
N ASP A 124 23.29 -1.87 7.20
CA ASP A 124 22.77 -2.64 8.33
C ASP A 124 21.41 -3.26 7.95
N VAL A 125 21.25 -4.56 8.21
CA VAL A 125 20.00 -5.30 7.95
C VAL A 125 19.26 -5.49 9.26
N ILE A 126 18.00 -5.05 9.30
CA ILE A 126 17.09 -5.24 10.43
C ILE A 126 16.12 -6.36 10.09
N LEU A 127 16.01 -7.34 10.97
CA LEU A 127 15.02 -8.41 10.89
C LEU A 127 13.99 -8.19 12.00
N LEU A 128 12.73 -8.03 11.62
CA LEU A 128 11.63 -7.78 12.54
C LEU A 128 10.59 -8.89 12.42
N VAL A 129 10.19 -9.45 13.56
CA VAL A 129 9.06 -10.36 13.68
C VAL A 129 8.14 -9.77 14.74
N THR A 130 6.89 -9.52 14.36
CA THR A 130 5.90 -8.88 15.23
C THR A 130 4.85 -9.90 15.65
N ASP A 131 4.34 -9.72 16.87
CA ASP A 131 3.06 -10.32 17.24
C ASP A 131 1.94 -9.33 16.93
N GLU A 132 0.73 -9.84 16.68
CA GLU A 132 -0.45 -9.04 16.31
C GLU A 132 -0.30 -8.17 15.04
N GLY A 133 0.66 -8.49 14.16
CA GLY A 133 0.85 -7.86 12.84
C GLY A 133 1.05 -6.34 12.92
N THR A 134 0.09 -5.58 12.37
CA THR A 134 0.09 -4.11 12.36
C THR A 134 0.32 -3.47 13.73
N LEU A 135 -0.19 -4.04 14.82
CA LEU A 135 -0.07 -3.45 16.15
C LEU A 135 1.35 -3.60 16.72
N GLY A 136 1.95 -4.78 16.61
CA GLY A 136 3.36 -4.96 16.98
C GLY A 136 4.28 -4.12 16.09
N THR A 137 3.95 -3.97 14.81
CA THR A 137 4.69 -3.12 13.87
C THR A 137 4.62 -1.63 14.28
N GLN A 138 3.43 -1.17 14.68
CA GLN A 138 3.23 0.17 15.23
C GLN A 138 4.10 0.40 16.47
N ALA A 139 4.02 -0.49 17.45
CA ALA A 139 4.75 -0.37 18.71
C ALA A 139 6.27 -0.35 18.48
N TRP A 140 6.76 -1.15 17.53
CA TRP A 140 8.16 -1.13 17.14
C TRP A 140 8.56 0.19 16.48
N LEU A 141 7.77 0.68 15.52
CA LEU A 141 8.04 1.96 14.84
C LEU A 141 8.05 3.13 15.82
N ASP A 142 7.09 3.17 16.75
CA ASP A 142 6.98 4.24 17.73
C ASP A 142 8.20 4.27 18.66
N ALA A 143 8.65 3.10 19.11
CA ALA A 143 9.84 3.00 19.94
C ALA A 143 11.15 3.21 19.17
N TYR A 144 11.21 2.86 17.88
CA TYR A 144 12.37 3.13 17.01
C TYR A 144 12.57 4.63 16.75
N HIS A 145 11.47 5.35 16.57
CA HIS A 145 11.48 6.80 16.33
C HIS A 145 11.40 7.65 17.62
N GLY A 146 11.27 7.01 18.79
CA GLY A 146 11.18 7.69 20.08
C GLY A 146 9.92 8.56 20.21
N THR A 147 8.81 8.18 19.59
CA THR A 147 7.57 8.97 19.59
C THR A 147 6.76 8.79 20.87
N THR A 148 6.98 7.71 21.62
CA THR A 148 6.30 7.41 22.89
C THR A 148 7.28 6.88 23.94
N ASP A 149 7.24 7.47 25.14
CA ASP A 149 7.96 6.96 26.33
C ASP A 149 7.25 5.73 26.95
N GLU A 150 6.03 5.40 26.50
CA GLU A 150 5.19 4.34 27.09
C GLU A 150 5.66 2.91 26.74
N PHE A 151 6.26 2.72 25.56
CA PHE A 151 6.80 1.43 25.12
C PHE A 151 8.31 1.50 25.23
N GLY A 152 8.86 0.97 26.33
CA GLY A 152 10.27 1.12 26.72
C GLY A 152 11.25 1.08 25.53
N SER A 153 12.23 1.97 25.55
CA SER A 153 13.17 2.21 24.44
C SER A 153 13.66 0.90 23.81
N VAL A 154 13.43 0.71 22.50
CA VAL A 154 14.01 -0.41 21.77
C VAL A 154 15.53 -0.24 21.83
N VAL A 155 16.21 -1.19 22.47
CA VAL A 155 17.67 -1.23 22.49
C VAL A 155 18.16 -1.77 21.15
N MET A 156 18.24 -0.88 20.15
CA MET A 156 19.00 -1.13 18.93
C MET A 156 20.44 -0.61 19.12
N PRO A 157 21.47 -1.45 18.92
CA PRO A 157 22.87 -1.04 19.05
C PRO A 157 23.30 0.06 18.07
N ARG A 158 22.57 0.22 16.97
CA ARG A 158 22.80 1.23 15.93
C ARG A 158 21.45 1.81 15.51
N SER A 159 21.33 3.13 15.63
CA SER A 159 20.20 3.92 15.16
C SER A 159 20.59 4.59 13.84
N GLY A 160 19.74 4.50 12.82
CA GLY A 160 19.96 5.10 11.50
C GLY A 160 18.64 5.25 10.73
N ALA A 161 18.67 5.96 9.61
CA ALA A 161 17.49 6.06 8.75
C ALA A 161 17.22 4.72 8.07
N VAL A 162 16.02 4.15 8.27
CA VAL A 162 15.58 2.95 7.56
C VAL A 162 15.28 3.36 6.11
N GLN A 163 16.00 2.75 5.16
CA GLN A 163 15.88 3.14 3.75
C GLN A 163 14.70 2.50 3.03
N GLY A 164 14.35 1.27 3.40
CA GLY A 164 13.20 0.59 2.83
C GLY A 164 12.92 -0.74 3.50
N VAL A 165 11.70 -1.24 3.32
CA VAL A 165 11.19 -2.44 3.98
C VAL A 165 10.50 -3.36 2.97
N VAL A 166 10.86 -4.64 3.03
CA VAL A 166 10.15 -5.71 2.32
C VAL A 166 9.51 -6.60 3.37
N ASN A 167 8.19 -6.49 3.52
CA ASN A 167 7.42 -7.30 4.46
C ASN A 167 7.04 -8.63 3.79
N LEU A 168 7.27 -9.75 4.50
CA LEU A 168 7.01 -11.10 4.00
C LEU A 168 5.72 -11.63 4.62
N ASP A 169 4.70 -11.83 3.80
CA ASP A 169 3.41 -12.37 4.24
C ASP A 169 3.06 -13.63 3.44
N PHE A 170 3.56 -14.77 3.90
CA PHE A 170 3.35 -16.08 3.30
C PHE A 170 2.57 -16.94 4.30
N PRO A 171 1.23 -16.89 4.25
CA PRO A 171 0.40 -17.59 5.23
C PRO A 171 0.40 -19.10 5.02
N GLY A 172 0.25 -19.84 6.11
CA GLY A 172 0.18 -21.30 6.11
C GLY A 172 1.49 -22.00 5.74
N ILE A 173 1.38 -23.25 5.27
CA ILE A 173 2.50 -24.18 5.05
C ILE A 173 2.64 -24.67 3.60
N GLN A 174 1.70 -24.29 2.75
CA GLN A 174 1.60 -24.75 1.36
C GLN A 174 2.36 -23.83 0.40
N ASP A 175 2.59 -24.32 -0.82
CA ASP A 175 3.13 -23.51 -1.90
C ASP A 175 2.05 -22.55 -2.45
N TYR A 176 2.51 -21.45 -3.06
CA TYR A 176 1.66 -20.35 -3.50
C TYR A 176 1.53 -20.33 -5.02
N GLU A 177 0.39 -19.91 -5.55
CA GLU A 177 0.14 -19.85 -6.99
C GLU A 177 0.56 -18.50 -7.59
N THR A 178 0.25 -17.43 -6.87
CA THR A 178 0.43 -16.04 -7.30
C THR A 178 0.98 -15.21 -6.15
N MET A 179 1.74 -14.18 -6.47
CA MET A 179 2.30 -13.23 -5.53
C MET A 179 1.51 -11.92 -5.59
N GLY A 180 0.83 -11.58 -4.50
CA GLY A 180 0.16 -10.28 -4.33
C GLY A 180 1.14 -9.22 -3.84
N ILE A 181 1.02 -8.00 -4.36
CA ILE A 181 1.78 -6.84 -3.88
C ILE A 181 0.81 -5.87 -3.20
N PHE A 182 1.04 -5.61 -1.91
CA PHE A 182 0.30 -4.64 -1.11
C PHE A 182 1.26 -3.49 -0.74
N PHE A 183 0.81 -2.26 -0.95
CA PHE A 183 1.71 -1.09 -0.92
C PHE A 183 1.05 0.18 -0.39
N GLU A 184 -0.25 0.18 -0.14
CA GLU A 184 -0.99 1.32 0.37
C GLU A 184 -0.71 1.58 1.86
N GLY A 185 -0.53 2.85 2.18
CA GLY A 185 -0.32 3.34 3.52
C GLY A 185 -1.54 4.01 4.14
N VAL A 186 -1.34 4.44 5.38
CA VAL A 186 -2.31 5.28 6.10
C VAL A 186 -2.59 6.55 5.28
N ASN A 187 -3.86 6.95 5.20
CA ASN A 187 -4.32 8.13 4.46
C ASN A 187 -3.97 8.13 2.95
N GLY A 188 -3.85 6.94 2.34
CA GLY A 188 -3.59 6.82 0.90
C GLY A 188 -2.15 7.18 0.50
N GLN A 189 -1.21 7.14 1.44
CA GLN A 189 0.22 7.25 1.13
C GLN A 189 0.66 6.05 0.28
N LEU A 190 1.64 6.27 -0.59
CA LEU A 190 2.20 5.24 -1.46
C LEU A 190 3.73 5.25 -1.34
N PRO A 191 4.38 4.08 -1.39
CA PRO A 191 5.83 4.00 -1.46
C PRO A 191 6.28 4.53 -2.80
N ASN A 192 7.56 4.84 -2.86
CA ASN A 192 8.24 5.06 -4.10
C ASN A 192 8.02 3.88 -5.09
N LEU A 193 7.58 4.21 -6.30
CA LEU A 193 7.25 3.25 -7.35
C LEU A 193 8.45 2.34 -7.74
N ASP A 194 9.69 2.77 -7.57
CA ASP A 194 10.87 1.95 -7.90
C ASP A 194 10.99 0.72 -7.03
N LEU A 195 10.55 0.77 -5.76
CA LEU A 195 10.54 -0.40 -4.88
C LEU A 195 9.61 -1.49 -5.45
N ILE A 196 8.39 -1.10 -5.83
CA ILE A 196 7.42 -2.00 -6.47
C ILE A 196 7.98 -2.52 -7.80
N ASN A 197 8.50 -1.63 -8.65
CA ASN A 197 9.04 -2.00 -9.94
C ASN A 197 10.20 -2.99 -9.80
N THR A 198 11.08 -2.77 -8.84
CA THR A 198 12.21 -3.66 -8.53
C THR A 198 11.73 -5.05 -8.18
N ILE A 199 10.76 -5.16 -7.26
CA ILE A 199 10.16 -6.44 -6.87
C ILE A 199 9.52 -7.13 -8.10
N VAL A 200 8.76 -6.39 -8.91
CA VAL A 200 8.13 -6.90 -10.14
C VAL A 200 9.18 -7.39 -11.15
N ALA A 201 10.25 -6.64 -11.36
CA ALA A 201 11.33 -7.02 -12.26
C ALA A 201 12.09 -8.25 -11.76
N VAL A 202 12.36 -8.34 -10.46
CA VAL A 202 13.02 -9.51 -9.86
C VAL A 202 12.13 -10.76 -9.98
N ALA A 203 10.85 -10.65 -9.67
CA ALA A 203 9.91 -11.77 -9.75
C ALA A 203 9.73 -12.30 -11.18
N THR A 204 9.71 -11.39 -12.18
CA THR A 204 9.64 -11.76 -13.61
C THR A 204 10.96 -12.32 -14.16
N ARG A 205 12.11 -11.88 -13.65
CA ARG A 205 13.45 -12.40 -14.02
C ARG A 205 13.83 -13.68 -13.25
N THR A 206 13.14 -14.00 -12.18
CA THR A 206 13.34 -15.27 -11.45
C THR A 206 12.99 -16.44 -12.39
N HIS A 207 13.75 -17.54 -12.32
CA HIS A 207 13.51 -18.71 -13.16
C HIS A 207 13.15 -19.93 -12.31
N PRO A 208 11.94 -20.52 -12.49
CA PRO A 208 10.81 -20.03 -13.30
C PRO A 208 10.21 -18.70 -12.78
N PRO A 209 9.55 -17.89 -13.63
CA PRO A 209 8.99 -16.60 -13.22
C PRO A 209 7.86 -16.79 -12.20
N ILE A 210 7.79 -15.86 -11.26
CA ILE A 210 6.70 -15.80 -10.26
C ILE A 210 5.58 -14.96 -10.87
N ARG A 211 4.35 -15.48 -10.85
CA ARG A 211 3.17 -14.71 -11.25
C ARG A 211 2.84 -13.66 -10.21
N ILE A 212 2.48 -12.48 -10.68
CA ILE A 212 2.30 -11.29 -9.85
C ILE A 212 0.91 -10.73 -10.09
N THR A 213 0.24 -10.34 -9.02
CA THR A 213 -0.97 -9.54 -9.07
C THR A 213 -0.88 -8.36 -8.10
N LEU A 214 -1.71 -7.35 -8.33
CA LEU A 214 -1.87 -6.24 -7.41
C LEU A 214 -2.90 -6.65 -6.35
N HIS A 215 -2.54 -6.51 -5.08
CA HIS A 215 -3.34 -6.94 -3.94
C HIS A 215 -3.70 -8.43 -4.03
N ASP A 216 -4.96 -8.78 -3.77
CA ASP A 216 -5.54 -10.12 -3.76
C ASP A 216 -6.35 -10.43 -5.04
N THR A 217 -6.07 -9.74 -6.14
CA THR A 217 -6.87 -9.89 -7.37
C THR A 217 -6.51 -11.17 -8.11
N VAL A 218 -7.14 -12.28 -7.73
CA VAL A 218 -6.93 -13.61 -8.38
C VAL A 218 -7.90 -13.89 -9.52
N LYS A 219 -9.01 -13.15 -9.61
CA LYS A 219 -10.01 -13.35 -10.66
C LYS A 219 -9.70 -12.45 -11.85
N HIS A 220 -9.65 -13.05 -13.05
CA HIS A 220 -9.48 -12.35 -14.32
C HIS A 220 -10.75 -12.46 -15.19
N PRO A 221 -11.88 -11.84 -14.78
CA PRO A 221 -13.18 -12.04 -15.45
C PRO A 221 -13.21 -11.59 -16.92
N PHE A 222 -12.25 -10.76 -17.32
CA PHE A 222 -12.20 -10.16 -18.65
C PHE A 222 -11.18 -10.80 -19.59
N GLU A 223 -10.46 -11.85 -19.17
CA GLU A 223 -9.35 -12.43 -19.94
C GLU A 223 -9.75 -12.89 -21.35
N HIS A 224 -10.96 -13.44 -21.52
CA HIS A 224 -11.47 -13.92 -22.81
C HIS A 224 -12.27 -12.90 -23.63
N HIS A 225 -12.35 -11.64 -23.19
CA HIS A 225 -13.12 -10.61 -23.88
C HIS A 225 -12.27 -9.86 -24.92
N ALA A 226 -12.90 -9.39 -26.01
CA ALA A 226 -12.22 -8.60 -27.05
C ALA A 226 -11.57 -7.31 -26.52
N TYR A 227 -12.15 -6.72 -25.46
CA TYR A 227 -11.61 -5.56 -24.73
C TYR A 227 -11.01 -5.95 -23.37
N GLY A 228 -10.56 -7.21 -23.24
CA GLY A 228 -10.12 -7.80 -21.99
C GLY A 228 -9.01 -7.03 -21.29
N ASN A 229 -8.02 -6.54 -22.05
CA ASN A 229 -6.89 -5.77 -21.50
C ASN A 229 -7.35 -4.45 -20.88
N TYR A 230 -8.26 -3.74 -21.53
CA TYR A 230 -8.80 -2.47 -21.03
C TYR A 230 -9.66 -2.71 -19.78
N LEU A 231 -10.60 -3.66 -19.84
CA LEU A 231 -11.50 -3.96 -18.73
C LEU A 231 -10.74 -4.54 -17.53
N GLY A 232 -9.73 -5.38 -17.78
CA GLY A 232 -8.82 -5.89 -16.75
C GLY A 232 -8.02 -4.76 -16.09
N SER A 233 -7.42 -3.87 -16.89
CA SER A 233 -6.68 -2.71 -16.38
C SER A 233 -7.58 -1.78 -15.56
N LEU A 234 -8.80 -1.51 -16.03
CA LEU A 234 -9.79 -0.73 -15.29
C LEU A 234 -10.16 -1.40 -13.97
N ASN A 235 -10.39 -2.71 -13.99
CA ASN A 235 -10.71 -3.49 -12.80
C ASN A 235 -9.58 -3.43 -11.76
N HIS A 236 -8.32 -3.59 -12.18
CA HIS A 236 -7.17 -3.46 -11.29
C HIS A 236 -7.00 -2.05 -10.74
N MET A 237 -7.22 -1.01 -11.55
CA MET A 237 -7.21 0.37 -11.08
C MET A 237 -8.29 0.61 -10.01
N LEU A 238 -9.52 0.17 -10.27
CA LEU A 238 -10.64 0.33 -9.32
C LEU A 238 -10.42 -0.48 -8.04
N GLN A 239 -9.89 -1.70 -8.15
CA GLN A 239 -9.56 -2.54 -7.00
C GLN A 239 -8.44 -1.89 -6.16
N SER A 240 -7.38 -1.39 -6.80
CA SER A 240 -6.32 -0.67 -6.09
C SER A 240 -6.89 0.60 -5.43
N MET A 241 -7.72 1.37 -6.13
CA MET A 241 -8.38 2.55 -5.58
C MET A 241 -9.26 2.22 -4.37
N LYS A 242 -9.94 1.07 -4.34
CA LYS A 242 -10.71 0.62 -3.17
C LYS A 242 -9.81 0.57 -1.93
N TYR A 243 -8.61 0.01 -2.05
CA TYR A 243 -7.64 -0.04 -0.96
C TYR A 243 -7.13 1.35 -0.55
N LEU A 244 -6.85 2.24 -1.52
CA LEU A 244 -6.42 3.62 -1.22
C LEU A 244 -7.53 4.46 -0.54
N VAL A 245 -8.77 4.38 -1.01
CA VAL A 245 -9.90 5.20 -0.53
C VAL A 245 -10.27 4.86 0.90
N LEU A 246 -10.04 3.62 1.35
CA LEU A 246 -10.25 3.25 2.75
C LEU A 246 -9.30 4.00 3.70
N GLY A 247 -8.16 4.50 3.23
CA GLY A 247 -7.21 5.27 4.04
C GLY A 247 -6.56 4.47 5.18
N HIS A 248 -6.83 3.17 5.25
CA HIS A 248 -6.27 2.24 6.22
C HIS A 248 -5.21 1.36 5.56
N PRO A 249 -4.09 1.09 6.23
CA PRO A 249 -3.08 0.18 5.71
C PRO A 249 -3.67 -1.23 5.69
N SER A 250 -3.66 -1.88 4.52
CA SER A 250 -4.09 -3.28 4.38
C SER A 250 -3.07 -4.28 4.91
N SER A 251 -1.81 -3.85 5.04
CA SER A 251 -0.69 -4.68 5.45
C SER A 251 0.28 -3.88 6.32
N ASP A 252 1.12 -4.58 7.06
CA ASP A 252 2.07 -4.00 8.01
C ASP A 252 3.02 -2.98 7.37
N SER A 253 3.38 -3.17 6.09
CA SER A 253 4.22 -2.21 5.34
C SER A 253 3.58 -0.81 5.23
N GLY A 254 2.26 -0.70 5.20
CA GLY A 254 1.57 0.57 5.08
C GLY A 254 1.79 1.54 6.26
N LEU A 255 2.20 1.01 7.42
CA LEU A 255 2.52 1.78 8.62
C LEU A 255 3.87 2.50 8.55
N TYR A 256 4.80 2.01 7.73
CA TYR A 256 6.15 2.57 7.58
C TYR A 256 6.14 3.87 6.76
N LEU A 257 5.17 4.00 5.84
CA LEU A 257 5.06 5.14 4.94
C LEU A 257 4.90 6.48 5.67
N ARG A 258 4.22 6.48 6.82
CA ARG A 258 4.07 7.69 7.65
C ARG A 258 5.41 8.20 8.22
N TYR A 259 6.38 7.30 8.34
CA TYR A 259 7.74 7.57 8.82
C TYR A 259 8.70 7.85 7.67
N THR A 260 8.19 8.08 6.46
CA THR A 260 8.99 8.30 5.23
C THR A 260 9.88 7.11 4.87
N ILE A 261 9.48 5.91 5.29
CA ILE A 261 10.16 4.66 4.97
C ILE A 261 9.37 3.95 3.86
N ASP A 262 10.00 3.79 2.70
CA ASP A 262 9.39 3.08 1.57
C ASP A 262 9.24 1.59 1.90
N ALA A 263 8.00 1.10 1.90
CA ALA A 263 7.71 -0.27 2.31
C ALA A 263 6.69 -0.94 1.40
N VAL A 264 6.89 -2.22 1.13
CA VAL A 264 6.00 -3.06 0.34
C VAL A 264 5.84 -4.42 1.00
N THR A 265 4.61 -4.93 1.06
CA THR A 265 4.32 -6.31 1.47
C THR A 265 4.20 -7.21 0.25
N ILE A 266 4.92 -8.32 0.29
CA ILE A 266 4.80 -9.41 -0.67
C ILE A 266 3.97 -10.51 -0.03
N HIS A 267 2.80 -10.78 -0.63
CA HIS A 267 1.83 -11.73 -0.10
C HIS A 267 1.73 -13.00 -0.96
N GLY A 268 1.77 -14.17 -0.33
CA GLY A 268 1.58 -15.45 -1.00
C GLY A 268 0.11 -15.82 -1.15
N ILE A 269 -0.42 -15.79 -2.39
CA ILE A 269 -1.80 -16.20 -2.68
C ILE A 269 -1.82 -17.67 -3.06
N VAL A 270 -2.60 -18.43 -2.30
CA VAL A 270 -2.86 -19.85 -2.56
C VAL A 270 -3.95 -19.94 -3.61
N GLY A 271 -3.74 -20.78 -4.61
CA GLY A 271 -4.70 -21.00 -5.68
C GLY A 271 -4.75 -22.46 -6.10
N SER A 272 -5.77 -22.79 -6.88
CA SER A 272 -6.05 -24.15 -7.36
C SER A 272 -6.03 -24.28 -8.88
N GLU A 273 -5.80 -23.19 -9.62
CA GLU A 273 -5.98 -23.18 -11.08
C GLU A 273 -4.71 -23.65 -11.79
N HIS A 274 -3.55 -23.23 -11.31
CA HIS A 274 -2.29 -23.49 -11.99
C HIS A 274 -1.26 -24.17 -11.09
N LEU A 275 -1.62 -25.38 -10.66
CA LEU A 275 -0.82 -26.22 -9.78
C LEU A 275 0.60 -26.54 -10.31
N GLY A 276 0.79 -26.51 -11.64
CA GLY A 276 2.10 -26.74 -12.26
C GLY A 276 3.10 -25.58 -12.11
N GLN A 277 2.67 -24.42 -11.61
CA GLN A 277 3.50 -23.22 -11.47
C GLN A 277 3.62 -22.73 -10.01
N LEU A 278 3.11 -23.51 -9.05
CA LEU A 278 3.21 -23.19 -7.63
C LEU A 278 4.65 -22.91 -7.24
N TYR A 279 4.87 -21.96 -6.32
CA TYR A 279 6.19 -21.56 -5.83
C TYR A 279 6.27 -21.63 -4.30
N GLY A 280 7.42 -22.11 -3.82
CA GLY A 280 7.74 -22.21 -2.39
C GLY A 280 9.07 -21.53 -2.05
N PHE A 281 9.74 -22.01 -1.00
CA PHE A 281 10.91 -21.38 -0.39
C PHE A 281 12.06 -21.06 -1.35
N ASN A 282 12.28 -21.85 -2.40
CA ASN A 282 13.32 -21.56 -3.40
C ASN A 282 13.11 -20.19 -4.06
N ARG A 283 11.89 -19.98 -4.58
CA ARG A 283 11.53 -18.76 -5.31
C ARG A 283 11.35 -17.58 -4.37
N ILE A 284 10.80 -17.80 -3.18
CA ILE A 284 10.70 -16.77 -2.13
C ILE A 284 12.09 -16.27 -1.73
N GLY A 285 13.01 -17.18 -1.38
CA GLY A 285 14.36 -16.79 -0.96
C GLY A 285 15.14 -16.06 -2.06
N ARG A 286 15.06 -16.55 -3.30
CA ARG A 286 15.70 -15.89 -4.46
C ARG A 286 15.12 -14.50 -4.76
N LEU A 287 13.80 -14.35 -4.66
CA LEU A 287 13.11 -13.06 -4.80
C LEU A 287 13.58 -12.07 -3.75
N VAL A 288 13.58 -12.47 -2.48
CA VAL A 288 13.96 -11.58 -1.37
C VAL A 288 15.45 -11.25 -1.42
N GLU A 289 16.34 -12.22 -1.63
CA GLU A 289 17.77 -11.97 -1.78
C GLU A 289 18.05 -10.98 -2.91
N SER A 290 17.47 -11.21 -4.09
CA SER A 290 17.68 -10.36 -5.27
C SER A 290 17.13 -8.94 -5.07
N THR A 291 15.97 -8.82 -4.41
CA THR A 291 15.39 -7.52 -4.02
C THR A 291 16.31 -6.80 -3.05
N PHE A 292 16.81 -7.49 -2.01
CA PHE A 292 17.76 -6.92 -1.05
C PHE A 292 19.09 -6.52 -1.69
N ARG A 293 19.60 -7.27 -2.68
CA ARG A 293 20.80 -6.85 -3.44
C ARG A 293 20.55 -5.56 -4.21
N SER A 294 19.36 -5.41 -4.79
CA SER A 294 18.98 -4.19 -5.49
C SER A 294 18.90 -3.00 -4.54
N LEU A 295 18.28 -3.20 -3.36
CA LEU A 295 18.21 -2.19 -2.30
C LEU A 295 19.59 -1.85 -1.72
N ASN A 296 20.46 -2.84 -1.55
CA ASN A 296 21.81 -2.66 -1.02
C ASN A 296 22.67 -1.75 -1.92
N ASN A 297 22.44 -1.78 -3.24
CA ASN A 297 23.17 -0.97 -4.22
C ASN A 297 22.77 0.51 -4.23
N LEU A 298 21.64 0.87 -3.63
CA LEU A 298 21.21 2.27 -3.56
C LEU A 298 22.18 3.10 -2.72
N LEU A 299 22.81 4.12 -3.29
CA LEU A 299 23.70 5.02 -2.53
C LEU A 299 22.91 6.05 -1.70
N GLU A 300 21.72 6.43 -2.16
CA GLU A 300 20.84 7.43 -1.54
C GLU A 300 19.40 6.89 -1.45
N HIS A 301 18.48 7.67 -0.87
CA HIS A 301 17.05 7.35 -0.90
C HIS A 301 16.53 7.31 -2.35
N PHE A 302 15.35 6.75 -2.60
CA PHE A 302 14.81 6.70 -3.95
C PHE A 302 14.46 8.11 -4.47
N HIS A 303 15.31 8.66 -5.34
CA HIS A 303 15.23 10.07 -5.76
C HIS A 303 14.49 10.33 -7.10
N GLN A 304 14.16 9.30 -7.89
CA GLN A 304 13.68 9.49 -9.28
C GLN A 304 12.26 9.00 -9.59
N SER A 305 11.42 8.70 -8.60
CA SER A 305 10.14 8.04 -8.87
C SER A 305 8.93 8.75 -8.29
N PHE A 306 7.78 8.44 -8.89
CA PHE A 306 6.51 9.05 -8.58
C PHE A 306 5.97 8.54 -7.24
N PHE A 307 5.49 9.46 -6.39
CA PHE A 307 4.79 9.17 -5.14
C PHE A 307 3.26 9.10 -5.31
N PHE A 308 2.76 9.49 -6.49
CA PHE A 308 1.33 9.54 -6.80
C PHE A 308 1.10 8.88 -8.15
N TYR A 309 0.59 7.65 -8.08
CA TYR A 309 0.38 6.80 -9.24
C TYR A 309 -0.80 5.86 -9.03
N LEU A 310 -1.33 5.35 -10.14
CA LEU A 310 -2.28 4.25 -10.18
C LEU A 310 -1.65 3.12 -11.01
N LEU A 311 -1.83 1.87 -10.57
CA LEU A 311 -1.28 0.70 -11.26
C LEU A 311 -2.41 -0.04 -11.98
N PRO A 312 -2.57 0.13 -13.30
CA PRO A 312 -3.46 -0.73 -14.09
C PRO A 312 -2.95 -2.17 -14.21
N GLN A 313 -1.62 -2.37 -14.16
CA GLN A 313 -0.97 -3.67 -14.23
C GLN A 313 0.33 -3.61 -13.41
N PRO A 314 0.91 -4.75 -12.95
CA PRO A 314 2.16 -4.75 -12.18
C PRO A 314 3.34 -4.03 -12.85
N ALA A 315 3.38 -3.99 -14.18
CA ALA A 315 4.45 -3.37 -14.96
C ALA A 315 4.02 -2.06 -15.68
N ARG A 316 2.88 -1.48 -15.32
CA ARG A 316 2.37 -0.23 -15.91
C ARG A 316 1.81 0.70 -14.85
N TYR A 317 1.99 2.01 -15.05
CA TYR A 317 1.51 3.03 -14.14
C TYR A 317 0.85 4.19 -14.89
N VAL A 318 -0.06 4.86 -14.19
CA VAL A 318 -0.64 6.16 -14.57
C VAL A 318 -0.17 7.19 -13.56
N SER A 319 0.62 8.17 -13.99
CA SER A 319 1.16 9.21 -13.11
C SER A 319 0.12 10.26 -12.75
N ILE A 320 0.34 10.99 -11.65
CA ILE A 320 -0.47 12.15 -11.25
C ILE A 320 -0.74 13.15 -12.38
N SER A 321 0.23 13.41 -13.26
CA SER A 321 0.05 14.34 -14.38
C SER A 321 -0.99 13.89 -15.41
N GLN A 322 -1.38 12.61 -15.40
CA GLN A 322 -2.33 12.03 -16.34
C GLN A 322 -3.76 12.02 -15.79
N TYR A 323 -3.94 11.78 -14.49
CA TYR A 323 -5.27 11.73 -13.86
C TYR A 323 -5.67 13.02 -13.14
N MET A 324 -4.75 13.96 -12.86
CA MET A 324 -5.13 15.28 -12.31
C MET A 324 -5.85 16.19 -13.31
N PRO A 325 -5.50 16.24 -14.61
CA PRO A 325 -6.21 17.07 -15.58
C PRO A 325 -7.74 16.86 -15.59
N PRO A 326 -8.29 15.62 -15.63
CA PRO A 326 -9.75 15.44 -15.56
C PRO A 326 -10.35 15.93 -14.23
N VAL A 327 -9.65 15.78 -13.10
CA VAL A 327 -10.09 16.33 -11.81
C VAL A 327 -10.18 17.86 -11.85
N ILE A 328 -9.18 18.51 -12.46
CA ILE A 328 -9.17 19.97 -12.66
C ILE A 328 -10.31 20.38 -13.59
N LEU A 329 -10.58 19.63 -14.67
CA LEU A 329 -11.70 19.90 -15.57
C LEU A 329 -13.05 19.81 -14.83
N PHE A 330 -13.23 18.83 -13.94
CA PHE A 330 -14.42 18.76 -13.10
C PHE A 330 -14.54 19.93 -12.14
N ALA A 331 -13.45 20.33 -11.48
CA ALA A 331 -13.43 21.50 -10.61
C ALA A 331 -13.81 22.77 -11.38
N CYS A 332 -13.22 23.00 -12.56
CA CYS A 332 -13.56 24.11 -13.45
C CYS A 332 -15.03 24.06 -13.90
N ALA A 333 -15.55 22.87 -14.25
CA ALA A 333 -16.94 22.68 -14.63
C ALA A 333 -17.89 23.10 -13.50
N LEU A 334 -17.61 22.68 -12.26
CA LEU A 334 -18.37 23.06 -11.07
C LEU A 334 -18.27 24.56 -10.77
N ILE A 335 -17.08 25.16 -10.89
CA ILE A 335 -16.88 26.61 -10.69
C ILE A 335 -17.69 27.40 -11.73
N PHE A 336 -17.59 27.07 -13.01
CA PHE A 336 -18.37 27.75 -14.05
C PHE A 336 -19.87 27.56 -13.89
N GLN A 337 -20.30 26.37 -13.46
CA GLN A 337 -21.71 26.13 -13.16
C GLN A 337 -22.19 26.99 -11.98
N SER A 338 -21.38 27.11 -10.91
CA SER A 338 -21.69 27.94 -9.76
C SER A 338 -21.78 29.43 -10.12
N LEU A 339 -20.86 29.93 -10.95
CA LEU A 339 -20.87 31.31 -11.45
C LEU A 339 -22.06 31.58 -12.37
N ALA A 340 -22.40 30.63 -13.25
CA ALA A 340 -23.57 30.73 -14.10
C ALA A 340 -24.86 30.79 -13.28
N LEU A 341 -25.00 29.94 -12.24
CA LEU A 341 -26.14 29.99 -11.33
C LEU A 341 -26.18 31.29 -10.52
N TYR A 342 -25.02 31.80 -10.09
CA TYR A 342 -24.95 33.09 -9.39
C TYR A 342 -25.42 34.26 -10.26
N TYR A 343 -24.97 34.30 -11.53
CA TYR A 343 -25.26 35.41 -12.44
C TYR A 343 -26.65 35.31 -13.09
N LEU A 344 -27.08 34.11 -13.49
CA LEU A 344 -28.35 33.89 -14.21
C LEU A 344 -29.52 33.52 -13.28
N GLY A 345 -29.23 32.90 -12.13
CA GLY A 345 -30.24 32.35 -11.22
C GLY A 345 -30.73 33.33 -10.15
N THR A 346 -30.10 34.50 -10.00
CA THR A 346 -30.56 35.53 -9.05
C THR A 346 -31.25 36.66 -9.79
N GLN A 347 -32.58 36.60 -9.89
CA GLN A 347 -33.36 37.77 -10.25
C GLN A 347 -33.19 38.82 -9.13
N PRO A 348 -32.95 40.10 -9.46
CA PRO A 348 -32.98 41.15 -8.45
C PRO A 348 -34.40 41.21 -7.85
N ILE A 349 -34.50 41.15 -6.52
CA ILE A 349 -35.75 41.53 -5.83
C ILE A 349 -36.04 42.96 -6.26
N GLU A 350 -37.27 43.24 -6.72
CA GLU A 350 -37.65 44.56 -7.23
C GLU A 350 -37.12 45.66 -6.30
N PRO A 351 -36.40 46.66 -6.83
CA PRO A 351 -35.88 47.73 -6.00
C PRO A 351 -37.05 48.49 -5.39
N GLU A 352 -37.05 48.63 -4.06
CA GLU A 352 -37.90 49.60 -3.39
C GLU A 352 -37.59 50.97 -4.00
N LYS A 353 -38.61 51.59 -4.62
CA LYS A 353 -38.46 52.85 -5.38
C LYS A 353 -37.80 53.90 -4.48
N THR A 354 -36.54 54.21 -4.77
CA THR A 354 -35.80 55.29 -4.13
C THR A 354 -35.37 56.28 -5.21
N ASP A 355 -35.66 57.57 -5.00
CA ASP A 355 -35.55 58.67 -5.97
C ASP A 355 -34.11 59.06 -6.37
N VAL A 356 -33.11 58.23 -6.06
CA VAL A 356 -31.70 58.55 -6.33
C VAL A 356 -31.01 57.38 -7.04
N SER A 357 -30.49 57.63 -8.25
CA SER A 357 -29.73 56.62 -9.01
C SER A 357 -28.37 56.38 -8.35
N THR A 358 -28.19 55.25 -7.68
CA THR A 358 -26.88 54.85 -7.15
C THR A 358 -26.00 54.25 -8.24
N ALA A 359 -24.68 54.49 -8.18
CA ALA A 359 -23.69 53.95 -9.13
C ALA A 359 -23.49 52.42 -9.02
N TYR A 360 -24.14 51.77 -8.06
CA TYR A 360 -24.12 50.33 -7.86
C TYR A 360 -25.55 49.78 -7.74
N SER A 361 -25.71 48.53 -8.15
CA SER A 361 -26.96 47.78 -8.04
C SER A 361 -27.33 47.55 -6.57
N LEU A 362 -28.47 48.09 -6.13
CA LEU A 362 -29.08 47.89 -4.79
C LEU A 362 -29.98 46.65 -4.73
N GLY A 363 -30.09 45.86 -5.80
CA GLY A 363 -31.00 44.72 -5.87
C GLY A 363 -30.61 43.63 -4.88
N LYS A 364 -31.46 43.34 -3.88
CA LYS A 364 -31.28 42.18 -3.00
C LYS A 364 -31.30 40.92 -3.88
N ARG A 365 -30.23 40.12 -3.84
CA ARG A 365 -30.14 38.85 -4.56
C ARG A 365 -30.59 37.71 -3.64
N HIS A 366 -31.22 36.67 -4.21
CA HIS A 366 -31.53 35.43 -3.49
C HIS A 366 -30.24 34.63 -3.21
N THR A 367 -29.44 35.06 -2.24
CA THR A 367 -28.22 34.39 -1.81
C THR A 367 -28.48 33.14 -0.97
N LEU A 368 -29.71 33.00 -0.42
CA LEU A 368 -30.10 31.88 0.42
C LEU A 368 -29.85 30.53 -0.26
N PHE A 369 -30.24 30.37 -1.53
CA PHE A 369 -30.02 29.13 -2.27
C PHE A 369 -28.52 28.76 -2.39
N ALA A 370 -27.67 29.73 -2.72
CA ALA A 370 -26.23 29.52 -2.85
C ALA A 370 -25.60 29.15 -1.50
N PHE A 371 -25.98 29.82 -0.42
CA PHE A 371 -25.52 29.48 0.93
C PHE A 371 -26.02 28.11 1.39
N THR A 372 -27.25 27.71 1.04
CA THR A 372 -27.77 26.37 1.33
C THR A 372 -26.94 25.30 0.61
N VAL A 373 -26.67 25.46 -0.69
CA VAL A 373 -25.84 24.53 -1.45
C VAL A 373 -24.42 24.46 -0.89
N LEU A 374 -23.82 25.60 -0.57
CA LEU A 374 -22.49 25.70 0.05
C LEU A 374 -22.45 24.98 1.40
N THR A 375 -23.48 25.19 2.24
CA THR A 375 -23.60 24.55 3.55
C THR A 375 -23.75 23.05 3.40
N ILE A 376 -24.61 22.58 2.50
CA ILE A 376 -24.78 21.14 2.22
C ILE A 376 -23.47 20.51 1.75
N THR A 377 -22.71 21.18 0.87
CA THR A 377 -21.42 20.65 0.40
C THR A 377 -20.36 20.61 1.49
N HIS A 378 -20.28 21.62 2.36
CA HIS A 378 -19.36 21.61 3.51
C HIS A 378 -19.75 20.55 4.53
N VAL A 379 -21.05 20.40 4.83
CA VAL A 379 -21.56 19.35 5.72
C VAL A 379 -21.26 17.97 5.14
N ALA A 380 -21.49 17.75 3.84
CA ALA A 380 -21.12 16.50 3.18
C ALA A 380 -19.60 16.24 3.25
N GLY A 381 -18.78 17.27 3.03
CA GLY A 381 -17.33 17.18 3.18
C GLY A 381 -16.89 16.82 4.60
N ILE A 382 -17.50 17.44 5.61
CA ILE A 382 -17.25 17.12 7.03
C ILE A 382 -17.68 15.69 7.34
N VAL A 383 -18.83 15.23 6.85
CA VAL A 383 -19.30 13.85 7.04
C VAL A 383 -18.32 12.87 6.40
N ILE A 384 -17.91 13.09 5.15
CA ILE A 384 -16.94 12.25 4.44
C ILE A 384 -15.60 12.23 5.21
N PHE A 385 -15.10 13.39 5.60
CA PHE A 385 -13.85 13.50 6.37
C PHE A 385 -13.91 12.73 7.68
N ASN A 386 -15.02 12.83 8.43
CA ASN A 386 -15.19 12.10 9.68
C ASN A 386 -15.35 10.59 9.44
N LEU A 387 -16.03 10.17 8.38
CA LEU A 387 -16.14 8.75 8.03
C LEU A 387 -14.80 8.14 7.60
N MET A 388 -13.95 8.92 6.92
CA MET A 388 -12.62 8.50 6.49
C MET A 388 -11.56 8.61 7.60
N GLN A 389 -11.86 9.28 8.72
CA GLN A 389 -10.94 9.36 9.85
C GLN A 389 -10.82 8.00 10.56
N PRO A 390 -9.59 7.50 10.80
CA PRO A 390 -9.36 6.18 11.37
C PRO A 390 -10.01 5.94 12.74
N SER A 391 -10.19 6.98 13.55
CA SER A 391 -10.77 6.89 14.90
C SER A 391 -12.30 6.69 14.89
N PHE A 392 -12.99 7.15 13.86
CA PHE A 392 -14.46 7.15 13.80
C PHE A 392 -14.98 6.01 12.90
N GLY A 393 -14.33 5.76 11.76
CA GLY A 393 -14.64 4.62 10.89
C GLY A 393 -14.50 3.28 11.61
N TRP A 394 -13.51 3.12 12.49
CA TRP A 394 -13.30 1.88 13.23
C TRP A 394 -14.40 1.61 14.26
N LYS A 395 -14.89 2.65 14.96
CA LYS A 395 -16.02 2.54 15.91
C LYS A 395 -17.36 2.22 15.23
N TYR A 396 -17.56 2.71 14.00
CA TYR A 396 -18.79 2.49 13.26
C TYR A 396 -18.79 1.13 12.53
N LEU A 397 -17.64 0.73 11.98
CA LEU A 397 -17.49 -0.59 11.34
C LEU A 397 -17.44 -1.73 12.36
N SER A 398 -16.88 -1.53 13.56
CA SER A 398 -16.91 -2.56 14.61
C SER A 398 -18.34 -2.91 15.03
N GLN A 399 -19.25 -1.93 15.04
CA GLN A 399 -20.67 -2.13 15.33
C GLN A 399 -21.42 -2.87 14.20
N LEU A 400 -20.96 -2.76 12.96
CA LEU A 400 -21.54 -3.47 11.82
C LEU A 400 -21.07 -4.94 11.76
N THR A 401 -19.81 -5.20 12.11
CA THR A 401 -19.29 -6.57 12.20
C THR A 401 -19.88 -7.40 13.34
N GLU A 402 -20.34 -6.77 14.44
CA GLU A 402 -21.07 -7.46 15.50
C GLU A 402 -22.50 -7.84 15.09
N ALA A 403 -23.09 -7.12 14.13
CA ALA A 403 -24.46 -7.37 13.66
C ALA A 403 -24.56 -8.48 12.60
N GLU A 404 -23.44 -8.89 11.97
CA GLU A 404 -23.41 -9.97 10.98
C GLU A 404 -23.02 -11.35 11.56
N VAL A 405 -22.80 -11.45 12.88
CA VAL A 405 -22.40 -12.71 13.56
C VAL A 405 -23.43 -13.19 14.60
N THR A 406 -24.64 -12.61 14.64
CA THR A 406 -25.77 -13.15 15.43
C THR A 406 -26.85 -13.77 14.57
#